data_AF-A0A954QML6-F1
#
_entry.id   AF-A0A954QML6-F1
#
_cell.length_a   1.000
_cell.length_b   1.000
_cell.length_c   1.000
_cell.angle_alpha   90.00
_cell.angle_beta   90.00
_cell.angle_gamma   90.00
#
_symmetry.space_group_name_H-M   'P 1'
#
loop_
_entity.id
_entity.type
_entity.pdbx_description
1 polymer ?
#
loop_
_entity_poly.entity_id
_entity_poly.type
_entity_poly.pdbx_seq_one_letter_code
_entity_poly.pdbx_strand_id
1 'polypeptide(L)'
;QAVHQNLKAAQAELVDRRTELQKDGEDLTEAEQERLQNLVSMEVGLARYSEELAAKGDMSGIEQMASLIYPGHGHEPDLAAIDAEVAQLTAKQQSLEANQQKLLTDQTSLQEKAGAGDAEASTQLATVTGQLAALPDELNVVTNRIKALNLAKDAPHGFNDMFAEESAGLILPMMIPGGNMWASTYFLLTGFHAIHVLVGLIIFGLALMKTLDSKMAVFLESAGLYWHFVDLVWIFLFPLLYLF
;
A
#
# COMPACT_ATOMS: atom_id res chain seq x y z
N GLN A 1 2.49 -3.07 -0.67
CA GLN A 1 3.50 -4.09 -1.02
C GLN A 1 4.12 -3.89 -2.41
N ALA A 2 3.36 -3.92 -3.51
CA ALA A 2 3.94 -3.79 -4.85
C ALA A 2 4.60 -2.40 -5.12
N VAL A 3 3.97 -1.30 -4.67
CA VAL A 3 4.57 0.04 -4.68
C VAL A 3 5.94 0.05 -3.97
N HIS A 4 6.02 -0.58 -2.80
CA HIS A 4 7.24 -0.70 -2.02
C HIS A 4 8.36 -1.43 -2.77
N GLN A 5 8.02 -2.54 -3.44
CA GLN A 5 8.99 -3.33 -4.21
C GLN A 5 9.56 -2.53 -5.38
N ASN A 6 8.72 -1.82 -6.13
CA ASN A 6 9.15 -1.03 -7.28
C ASN A 6 10.05 0.14 -6.85
N LEU A 7 9.69 0.85 -5.76
CA LEU A 7 10.52 1.92 -5.20
C LEU A 7 11.88 1.40 -4.73
N LYS A 8 11.91 0.25 -4.03
CA LYS A 8 13.18 -0.36 -3.60
C LYS A 8 14.06 -0.79 -4.77
N ALA A 9 13.47 -1.33 -5.83
CA ALA A 9 14.22 -1.71 -7.02
C ALA A 9 14.88 -0.49 -7.68
N ALA A 10 14.13 0.61 -7.82
CA ALA A 10 14.66 1.86 -8.38
C ALA A 10 15.74 2.50 -7.50
N GLN A 11 15.61 2.41 -6.17
CA GLN A 11 16.65 2.88 -5.26
C GLN A 11 17.92 2.01 -5.34
N ALA A 12 17.77 0.69 -5.41
CA ALA A 12 18.90 -0.24 -5.48
C ALA A 12 19.77 0.04 -6.70
N GLU A 13 19.16 0.35 -7.86
CA GLU A 13 19.88 0.73 -9.08
C GLU A 13 20.81 1.93 -8.86
N LEU A 14 20.32 3.00 -8.22
CA LEU A 14 21.12 4.20 -7.94
C LEU A 14 22.16 3.97 -6.83
N VAL A 15 21.88 3.11 -5.86
CA VAL A 15 22.84 2.74 -4.80
C VAL A 15 23.98 1.91 -5.39
N ASP A 16 23.67 0.97 -6.27
CA ASP A 16 24.67 0.17 -6.97
C ASP A 16 25.54 1.08 -7.86
N ARG A 17 24.90 2.00 -8.61
CA ARG A 17 25.60 3.00 -9.41
C ARG A 17 26.53 3.89 -8.59
N ARG A 18 26.08 4.38 -7.43
CA ARG A 18 26.93 5.13 -6.48
C ARG A 18 28.13 4.30 -6.07
N THR A 19 27.91 3.03 -5.74
CA THR A 19 28.96 2.11 -5.28
C THR A 19 30.00 1.86 -6.38
N GLU A 20 29.58 1.84 -7.65
CA GLU A 20 30.49 1.75 -8.80
C GLU A 20 31.32 3.03 -8.96
N LEU A 21 30.68 4.20 -8.99
CA LEU A 21 31.38 5.49 -9.14
C LEU A 21 32.39 5.74 -8.02
N GLN A 22 32.06 5.32 -6.79
CA GLN A 22 32.96 5.44 -5.64
C GLN A 22 34.27 4.64 -5.81
N LYS A 23 34.29 3.58 -6.62
CA LYS A 23 35.53 2.85 -6.95
C LYS A 23 36.48 3.70 -7.79
N ASP A 24 35.92 4.59 -8.60
CA ASP A 24 36.64 5.51 -9.47
C ASP A 24 36.89 6.87 -8.80
N GLY A 25 36.48 7.03 -7.54
CA GLY A 25 36.60 8.28 -6.78
C GLY A 25 35.57 9.35 -7.18
N GLU A 26 34.55 8.96 -7.95
CA GLU A 26 33.44 9.80 -8.36
C GLU A 26 32.22 9.58 -7.45
N ASP A 27 31.27 10.51 -7.49
CA ASP A 27 29.98 10.41 -6.80
C ASP A 27 28.84 10.57 -7.82
N LEU A 28 27.63 10.23 -7.40
CA LEU A 28 26.42 10.49 -8.19
C LEU A 28 26.34 11.97 -8.56
N THR A 29 25.81 12.23 -9.76
CA THR A 29 25.47 13.59 -10.19
C THR A 29 24.41 14.20 -9.26
N GLU A 30 24.32 15.54 -9.21
CA GLU A 30 23.31 16.23 -8.38
C GLU A 30 21.88 15.74 -8.67
N ALA A 31 21.55 15.53 -9.96
CA ALA A 31 20.27 15.00 -10.39
C ALA A 31 20.01 13.57 -9.90
N GLU A 32 21.02 12.69 -9.94
CA GLU A 32 20.88 11.32 -9.42
C GLU A 32 20.76 11.28 -7.89
N GLN A 33 21.46 12.19 -7.19
CA GLN A 33 21.32 12.34 -5.75
C GLN A 33 19.92 12.82 -5.37
N GLU A 34 19.40 13.84 -6.06
CA GLU A 34 18.04 14.34 -5.89
C GLU A 34 17.01 13.23 -6.17
N ARG A 35 17.17 12.50 -7.28
CA ARG A 35 16.30 11.36 -7.61
C ARG A 35 16.29 10.31 -6.50
N LEU A 36 17.44 9.93 -5.96
CA LEU A 36 17.49 8.98 -4.85
C LEU A 36 16.75 9.51 -3.60
N GLN A 37 16.91 10.80 -3.28
CA GLN A 37 16.21 11.41 -2.16
C GLN A 37 14.68 11.42 -2.36
N ASN A 38 14.23 11.68 -3.59
CA ASN A 38 12.81 11.63 -3.94
C ASN A 38 12.27 10.20 -3.81
N LEU A 39 12.99 9.19 -4.29
CA LEU A 39 12.61 7.78 -4.15
C LEU A 39 12.53 7.32 -2.69
N VAL A 40 13.46 7.75 -1.83
CA VAL A 40 13.42 7.48 -0.39
C VAL A 40 12.22 8.16 0.26
N SER A 41 11.98 9.42 -0.10
CA SER A 41 10.83 10.19 0.41
C SER A 41 9.51 9.51 0.05
N MET A 42 9.40 8.97 -1.17
CA MET A 42 8.22 8.22 -1.61
C MET A 42 8.10 6.85 -0.93
N GLU A 43 9.18 6.09 -0.77
CA GLU A 43 9.12 4.79 -0.08
C GLU A 43 8.61 4.96 1.34
N VAL A 44 9.20 5.89 2.09
CA VAL A 44 8.81 6.13 3.48
C VAL A 44 7.46 6.85 3.55
N GLY A 45 7.26 7.89 2.74
CA GLY A 45 6.09 8.76 2.76
C GLY A 45 4.83 8.18 2.11
N LEU A 46 4.95 7.16 1.25
CA LEU A 46 3.81 6.47 0.65
C LEU A 46 3.67 5.06 1.20
N ALA A 47 4.67 4.20 0.99
CA ALA A 47 4.54 2.78 1.32
C ALA A 47 4.50 2.56 2.83
N ARG A 48 5.50 3.06 3.56
CA ARG A 48 5.56 2.85 5.02
C ARG A 48 4.47 3.63 5.76
N TYR A 49 4.19 4.88 5.38
CA TYR A 49 3.07 5.62 5.95
C TYR A 49 1.72 4.91 5.74
N SER A 50 1.55 4.24 4.59
CA SER A 50 0.34 3.44 4.35
C SER A 50 0.19 2.25 5.28
N GLU A 51 1.29 1.63 5.68
CA GLU A 51 1.28 0.54 6.65
C GLU A 51 0.86 1.06 8.04
N GLU A 52 1.28 2.28 8.42
CA GLU A 52 0.81 2.91 9.66
C GLU A 52 -0.68 3.23 9.63
N LEU A 53 -1.20 3.72 8.50
CA LEU A 53 -2.63 3.99 8.33
C LEU A 53 -3.44 2.70 8.35
N ALA A 54 -2.97 1.65 7.65
CA ALA A 54 -3.58 0.33 7.67
C ALA A 54 -3.61 -0.27 9.08
N ALA A 55 -2.53 -0.12 9.85
CA ALA A 55 -2.47 -0.57 11.24
C ALA A 55 -3.49 0.17 12.14
N LYS A 56 -3.86 1.40 11.79
CA LYS A 56 -4.88 2.21 12.47
C LYS A 56 -6.29 2.00 11.92
N GLY A 57 -6.45 1.23 10.83
CA GLY A 57 -7.74 1.04 10.15
C GLY A 57 -8.22 2.26 9.37
N ASP A 58 -7.35 3.21 9.04
CA ASP A 58 -7.69 4.43 8.31
C ASP A 58 -7.70 4.18 6.79
N MET A 59 -8.84 3.72 6.29
CA MET A 59 -9.04 3.44 4.86
C MET A 59 -9.11 4.73 4.02
N SER A 60 -9.61 5.83 4.57
CA SER A 60 -9.69 7.13 3.87
C SER A 60 -8.29 7.68 3.58
N GLY A 61 -7.36 7.57 4.53
CA GLY A 61 -5.97 7.94 4.30
C GLY A 61 -5.33 7.09 3.20
N ILE A 62 -5.68 5.81 3.11
CA ILE A 62 -5.23 4.90 2.04
C ILE A 62 -5.76 5.32 0.66
N GLU A 63 -7.02 5.74 0.58
CA GLU A 63 -7.60 6.29 -0.65
C GLU A 63 -6.87 7.54 -1.13
N GLN A 64 -6.59 8.47 -0.21
CA GLN A 64 -5.87 9.71 -0.49
C GLN A 64 -4.43 9.46 -0.97
N MET A 65 -3.77 8.38 -0.53
CA MET A 65 -2.45 8.04 -1.05
C MET A 65 -2.49 7.48 -2.47
N ALA A 66 -3.53 6.70 -2.80
CA ALA A 66 -3.68 6.14 -4.14
C ALA A 66 -3.85 7.23 -5.20
N SER A 67 -4.55 8.32 -4.88
CA SER A 67 -4.75 9.46 -5.78
C SER A 67 -3.47 10.25 -6.07
N LEU A 68 -2.43 10.16 -5.23
CA LEU A 68 -1.13 10.78 -5.52
C LEU A 68 -0.36 10.00 -6.60
N ILE A 69 -0.57 8.68 -6.68
CA ILE A 69 0.08 7.82 -7.68
C ILE A 69 -0.68 7.91 -9.01
N TYR A 70 -2.00 7.83 -8.95
CA TYR A 70 -2.91 7.94 -10.09
C TYR A 70 -4.08 8.87 -9.74
N PRO A 71 -3.94 10.18 -9.97
CA PRO A 71 -5.10 11.05 -9.97
C PRO A 71 -5.98 10.64 -11.16
N GLY A 72 -7.30 10.53 -10.97
CA GLY A 72 -8.20 10.01 -12.00
C GLY A 72 -8.05 10.75 -13.35
N HIS A 73 -8.33 10.08 -14.48
CA HIS A 73 -8.13 10.67 -15.81
C HIS A 73 -8.72 12.09 -15.92
N GLY A 74 -7.86 13.10 -16.14
CA GLY A 74 -8.25 14.50 -16.28
C GLY A 74 -8.40 15.27 -14.98
N HIS A 75 -8.03 14.69 -13.84
CA HIS A 75 -7.98 15.35 -12.54
C HIS A 75 -6.53 15.54 -12.10
N GLU A 76 -6.22 16.75 -11.62
CA GLU A 76 -4.97 17.03 -10.89
C GLU A 76 -5.12 16.56 -9.44
N PRO A 77 -4.01 16.35 -8.71
CA PRO A 77 -4.06 16.12 -7.26
C PRO A 77 -4.83 17.23 -6.55
N ASP A 78 -5.60 16.88 -5.51
CA ASP A 78 -6.30 17.87 -4.69
C ASP A 78 -5.30 18.64 -3.84
N LEU A 79 -4.83 19.77 -4.38
CA LEU A 79 -3.83 20.63 -3.72
C LEU A 79 -4.32 21.13 -2.35
N ALA A 80 -5.62 21.37 -2.17
CA ALA A 80 -6.16 21.83 -0.90
C ALA A 80 -6.10 20.72 0.17
N ALA A 81 -6.42 19.48 -0.22
CA ALA A 81 -6.25 18.32 0.67
C ALA A 81 -4.77 18.08 1.01
N ILE A 82 -3.87 18.17 0.02
CA ILE A 82 -2.43 18.05 0.23
C ILE A 82 -1.93 19.13 1.20
N ASP A 83 -2.31 20.39 1.01
CA ASP A 83 -1.90 21.49 1.89
C ASP A 83 -2.42 21.32 3.32
N ALA A 84 -3.66 20.85 3.48
CA ALA A 84 -4.21 20.55 4.78
C ALA A 84 -3.43 19.42 5.49
N GLU A 85 -3.07 18.35 4.78
CA GLU A 85 -2.27 17.26 5.33
C GLU A 85 -0.84 17.73 5.67
N VAL A 86 -0.20 18.49 4.79
CA VAL A 86 1.14 19.07 5.05
C VAL A 86 1.12 19.95 6.29
N ALA A 87 0.09 20.77 6.49
CA ALA A 87 -0.04 21.61 7.69
C ALA A 87 -0.17 20.76 8.96
N GLN A 88 -1.00 19.71 8.93
CA GLN A 88 -1.16 18.79 10.07
C GLN A 88 0.14 18.05 10.41
N LEU A 89 0.83 17.53 9.39
CA LEU A 89 2.08 16.80 9.58
C LEU A 89 3.21 17.72 10.01
N THR A 90 3.25 18.98 9.56
CA THR A 90 4.23 19.97 10.02
C THR A 90 4.03 20.28 11.50
N ALA A 91 2.78 20.44 11.95
CA ALA A 91 2.47 20.60 13.37
C ALA A 91 2.89 19.37 14.19
N LYS A 92 2.65 18.16 13.64
CA LYS A 92 3.10 16.90 14.26
C LYS A 92 4.62 16.83 14.35
N GLN A 93 5.34 17.18 13.28
CA GLN A 93 6.79 17.22 13.24
C GLN A 93 7.35 18.12 14.36
N GLN A 94 6.85 19.35 14.46
CA GLN A 94 7.25 20.29 15.52
C GLN A 94 6.98 19.74 16.93
N SER A 95 5.84 19.06 17.12
CA SER A 95 5.52 18.45 18.41
C SER A 95 6.47 17.29 18.77
N LEU A 96 6.90 16.50 17.78
CA LEU A 96 7.86 15.40 17.97
C LEU A 96 9.25 15.95 18.29
N GLU A 97 9.69 17.01 17.59
CA GLU A 97 10.96 17.69 17.85
C GLU A 97 10.98 18.33 19.26
N ALA A 98 9.88 18.96 19.67
CA ALA A 98 9.74 19.50 21.03
C ALA A 98 9.77 18.37 22.08
N ASN A 99 9.10 17.24 21.83
CA ASN A 99 9.14 16.08 22.70
C ASN A 99 10.55 15.48 22.80
N GLN A 100 11.29 15.42 21.70
CA GLN A 100 12.68 14.95 21.67
C GLN A 100 13.57 15.81 22.56
N GLN A 101 13.48 17.14 22.45
CA GLN A 101 14.25 18.06 23.29
C GLN A 101 13.91 17.90 24.78
N LYS A 102 12.63 17.74 25.09
CA LYS A 102 12.17 17.48 26.45
C LYS A 102 12.75 16.18 27.01
N LEU A 103 12.67 15.09 26.25
CA LEU A 103 13.19 13.79 26.67
C LEU A 103 14.72 13.77 26.83
N LEU A 104 15.46 14.51 25.99
CA LEU A 104 16.91 14.68 26.17
C LEU A 104 17.25 15.42 27.48
N THR A 105 16.45 16.44 27.81
CA THR A 105 16.58 17.18 29.08
C THR A 105 16.27 16.26 30.27
N ASP A 106 15.16 15.51 30.19
CA ASP A 106 14.75 14.55 31.21
C ASP A 106 15.82 13.45 31.38
N GLN A 107 16.35 12.91 30.28
CA GLN A 107 17.43 11.91 30.28
C GLN A 107 18.66 12.40 31.04
N THR A 108 19.10 13.63 30.76
CA THR A 108 20.28 14.22 31.42
C THR A 108 20.04 14.33 32.94
N SER A 109 18.87 14.84 33.35
CA SER A 109 18.54 14.99 34.76
C SER A 109 18.39 13.65 35.50
N LEU A 110 17.87 12.62 34.82
CA LEU A 110 17.69 11.28 35.38
C LEU A 110 19.00 10.51 35.44
N GLN A 111 19.92 10.73 34.49
CA GLN A 111 21.28 10.17 34.55
C GLN A 111 22.04 10.67 35.77
N GLU A 112 21.95 11.96 36.10
CA GLU A 112 22.57 12.53 37.30
C GLU A 112 22.02 11.89 38.59
N LYS A 113 20.70 11.78 38.71
CA LYS A 113 20.03 11.17 39.88
C LYS A 113 20.31 9.67 40.00
N ALA A 114 20.31 8.94 38.88
CA ALA A 114 20.65 7.52 38.85
C ALA A 114 22.11 7.28 39.27
N GLY A 115 23.03 8.14 38.82
CA GLY A 115 24.44 8.12 39.27
C GLY A 115 24.62 8.40 40.76
N ALA A 116 23.67 9.11 41.39
CA ALA A 116 23.63 9.36 42.83
C ALA A 116 22.98 8.22 43.65
N GLY A 117 22.57 7.12 43.01
CA GLY A 117 22.01 5.94 43.68
C GLY A 117 20.47 5.92 43.78
N ASP A 118 19.77 6.80 43.06
CA ASP A 118 18.31 6.81 42.99
C ASP A 118 17.79 5.67 42.08
N ALA A 119 17.14 4.68 42.69
CA ALA A 119 16.58 3.52 41.99
C ALA A 119 15.34 3.86 41.15
N GLU A 120 14.57 4.88 41.55
CA GLU A 120 13.41 5.35 40.79
C GLU A 120 13.88 6.08 39.52
N ALA A 121 14.90 6.94 39.65
CA ALA A 121 15.51 7.62 38.53
C ALA A 121 16.11 6.64 37.50
N SER A 122 16.71 5.55 37.96
CA SER A 122 17.24 4.48 37.08
C SER A 122 16.13 3.80 36.26
N THR A 123 14.95 3.61 36.85
CA THR A 123 13.79 3.02 36.16
C THR A 123 13.21 4.00 35.14
N GLN A 124 13.04 5.26 35.52
CA GLN A 124 12.54 6.31 34.62
C GLN A 124 13.51 6.56 33.45
N LEU A 125 14.82 6.49 33.69
CA LEU A 125 15.84 6.62 32.66
C LEU A 125 15.70 5.54 31.58
N ALA A 126 15.39 4.30 31.96
CA ALA A 126 15.15 3.23 31.00
C ALA A 126 13.92 3.52 30.11
N THR A 127 12.84 4.05 30.69
CA THR A 127 11.64 4.47 29.94
C THR A 127 11.95 5.61 28.97
N VAL A 128 12.60 6.68 29.44
CA VAL A 128 12.96 7.85 28.60
C VAL A 128 13.89 7.43 27.47
N THR A 129 14.86 6.56 27.74
CA THR A 129 15.77 6.03 26.71
C THR A 129 15.01 5.22 25.65
N GLY A 130 14.02 4.44 26.05
CA GLY A 130 13.14 3.72 25.12
C GLY A 130 12.31 4.66 24.24
N GLN A 131 11.74 5.73 24.81
CA GLN A 131 10.99 6.73 24.06
C GLN A 131 11.88 7.49 23.06
N LEU A 132 13.10 7.83 23.47
CA LEU A 132 14.07 8.52 22.63
C LEU A 132 14.55 7.63 21.46
N ALA A 133 14.57 6.30 21.62
CA ALA A 133 14.94 5.37 20.56
C ALA A 133 13.87 5.26 19.45
N ALA A 134 12.59 5.49 19.77
CA ALA A 134 11.49 5.43 18.80
C ALA A 134 11.29 6.73 18.01
N LEU A 135 11.63 7.88 18.61
CA LEU A 135 11.41 9.21 18.02
C LEU A 135 12.05 9.45 16.63
N PRO A 136 13.31 9.04 16.36
CA PRO A 136 13.93 9.25 15.05
C PRO A 136 13.14 8.60 13.92
N ASP A 137 12.54 7.45 14.21
CA ASP A 137 11.79 6.66 13.26
C ASP A 137 10.44 7.30 12.93
N GLU A 138 9.72 7.79 13.95
CA GLU A 138 8.49 8.58 13.77
C GLU A 138 8.75 9.89 13.00
N LEU A 139 9.84 10.58 13.34
CA LEU A 139 10.24 11.82 12.67
C LEU A 139 10.59 11.56 11.20
N ASN A 140 11.28 10.44 10.91
CA ASN A 140 11.60 10.02 9.56
C ASN A 140 10.34 9.77 8.72
N VAL A 141 9.33 9.10 9.29
CA VAL A 141 8.06 8.88 8.59
C VAL A 141 7.34 10.18 8.28
N VAL A 142 7.17 11.05 9.27
CA VAL A 142 6.47 12.34 9.11
C VAL A 142 7.21 13.24 8.11
N THR A 143 8.53 13.33 8.22
CA THR A 143 9.35 14.19 7.34
C THR A 143 9.26 13.73 5.88
N ASN A 144 9.41 12.43 5.64
CA ASN A 144 9.34 11.92 4.26
C ASN A 144 7.91 11.96 3.70
N ARG A 145 6.88 11.83 4.55
CA ARG A 145 5.49 12.07 4.13
C ARG A 145 5.29 13.51 3.67
N ILE A 146 5.77 14.50 4.41
CA ILE A 146 5.71 15.91 4.01
C ILE A 146 6.43 16.13 2.68
N LYS A 147 7.64 15.56 2.51
CA LYS A 147 8.40 15.65 1.25
C LYS A 147 7.63 15.03 0.08
N ALA A 148 7.09 13.83 0.26
CA ALA A 148 6.29 13.17 -0.77
C ALA A 148 5.04 13.99 -1.13
N LEU A 149 4.35 14.58 -0.16
CA LEU A 149 3.21 15.45 -0.42
C LEU A 149 3.58 16.70 -1.20
N ASN A 150 4.71 17.35 -0.87
CA ASN A 150 5.17 18.49 -1.64
C ASN A 150 5.58 18.09 -3.06
N LEU A 151 6.22 16.94 -3.22
CA LEU A 151 6.55 16.38 -4.54
C LEU A 151 5.29 16.14 -5.38
N ALA A 152 4.19 15.70 -4.75
CA ALA A 152 2.93 15.48 -5.45
C ALA A 152 2.32 16.79 -6.01
N LYS A 153 2.63 17.95 -5.41
CA LYS A 153 2.19 19.26 -5.93
C LYS A 153 2.84 19.61 -7.26
N ASP A 154 4.06 19.12 -7.46
CA ASP A 154 4.82 19.30 -8.69
C ASP A 154 4.48 18.23 -9.75
N ALA A 155 3.60 17.28 -9.42
CA ALA A 155 3.20 16.15 -10.28
C ALA A 155 1.71 16.26 -10.70
N PRO A 156 1.36 17.10 -11.70
CA PRO A 156 -0.04 17.37 -12.08
C PRO A 156 -0.80 16.14 -12.59
N HIS A 157 -0.09 15.12 -13.08
CA HIS A 157 -0.68 13.86 -13.53
C HIS A 157 -0.31 12.67 -12.63
N GLY A 158 0.12 12.98 -11.39
CA GLY A 158 0.53 11.99 -10.41
C GLY A 158 1.98 11.55 -10.58
N PHE A 159 2.46 10.82 -9.58
CA PHE A 159 3.87 10.39 -9.55
C PHE A 159 4.28 9.58 -10.77
N ASN A 160 3.40 8.75 -11.32
CA ASN A 160 3.77 7.93 -12.48
C ASN A 160 4.11 8.75 -13.72
N ASP A 161 3.50 9.91 -13.91
CA ASP A 161 3.83 10.81 -15.02
C ASP A 161 5.16 11.52 -14.75
N MET A 162 5.33 12.06 -13.55
CA MET A 162 6.57 12.71 -13.10
C MET A 162 7.79 11.79 -13.28
N PHE A 163 7.62 10.51 -12.96
CA PHE A 163 8.69 9.52 -12.99
C PHE A 163 8.79 8.75 -14.32
N ALA A 164 7.84 8.90 -15.24
CA ALA A 164 7.84 8.17 -16.52
C ALA A 164 9.08 8.46 -17.38
N GLU A 165 9.44 9.74 -17.53
CA GLU A 165 10.58 10.15 -18.36
C GLU A 165 11.90 10.17 -17.57
N GLU A 166 11.86 10.54 -16.30
CA GLU A 166 13.07 10.80 -15.49
C GLU A 166 13.66 9.55 -14.82
N SER A 167 12.85 8.49 -14.61
CA SER A 167 13.24 7.38 -13.73
C SER A 167 13.27 5.99 -14.37
N ALA A 168 13.74 5.91 -15.61
CA ALA A 168 13.92 4.65 -16.33
C ALA A 168 12.62 3.82 -16.44
N GLY A 169 11.46 4.48 -16.47
CA GLY A 169 10.17 3.80 -16.55
C GLY A 169 9.67 3.21 -15.23
N LEU A 170 10.00 3.82 -14.08
CA LEU A 170 9.37 3.47 -12.81
C LEU A 170 7.86 3.71 -12.91
N ILE A 171 7.11 2.61 -12.98
CA ILE A 171 5.66 2.63 -12.92
C ILE A 171 5.25 2.03 -11.58
N LEU A 172 4.68 2.86 -10.73
CA LEU A 172 4.03 2.42 -9.51
C LEU A 172 2.69 1.79 -9.87
N PRO A 173 2.37 0.61 -9.31
CA PRO A 173 1.11 -0.07 -9.62
C PRO A 173 -0.06 0.74 -9.10
N MET A 174 -1.17 0.71 -9.87
CA MET A 174 -2.44 1.28 -9.40
C MET A 174 -2.85 0.62 -8.10
N MET A 175 -3.07 1.44 -7.08
CA MET A 175 -3.62 1.00 -5.80
C MET A 175 -5.14 1.16 -5.90
N ILE A 176 -5.89 0.07 -5.70
CA ILE A 176 -7.35 0.13 -5.53
C ILE A 176 -7.61 0.13 -4.02
N PRO A 177 -7.89 1.29 -3.43
CA PRO A 177 -8.14 1.42 -2.01
C PRO A 177 -9.57 0.91 -1.74
N GLY A 178 -9.69 -0.33 -1.29
CA GLY A 178 -11.01 -0.91 -0.95
C GLY A 178 -11.40 -2.22 -1.63
N GLY A 179 -10.47 -2.91 -2.29
CA GLY A 179 -10.76 -4.26 -2.77
C GLY A 179 -9.49 -4.98 -3.19
N ASN A 180 -9.23 -6.15 -2.59
CA ASN A 180 -8.29 -7.07 -3.21
C ASN A 180 -8.89 -7.47 -4.56
N MET A 181 -8.32 -6.99 -5.66
CA MET A 181 -8.80 -7.30 -7.02
C MET A 181 -8.94 -8.81 -7.22
N TRP A 182 -8.04 -9.60 -6.64
CA TRP A 182 -8.15 -11.04 -6.63
C TRP A 182 -9.41 -11.51 -5.90
N ALA A 183 -9.71 -10.96 -4.71
CA ALA A 183 -10.91 -11.32 -3.95
C ALA A 183 -12.19 -10.88 -4.69
N SER A 184 -12.24 -9.68 -5.26
CA SER A 184 -13.39 -9.20 -6.03
C SER A 184 -13.65 -10.08 -7.25
N THR A 185 -12.61 -10.40 -8.03
CA THR A 185 -12.70 -11.31 -9.18
C THR A 185 -13.07 -12.72 -8.75
N TYR A 186 -12.50 -13.21 -7.65
CA TYR A 186 -12.81 -14.52 -7.07
C TYR A 186 -14.30 -14.63 -6.69
N PHE A 187 -14.83 -13.66 -5.94
CA PHE A 187 -16.24 -13.66 -5.51
C PHE A 187 -17.19 -13.43 -6.68
N LEU A 188 -16.81 -12.60 -7.67
CA LEU A 188 -17.61 -12.37 -8.87
C LEU A 188 -17.72 -13.66 -9.70
N LEU A 189 -16.60 -14.29 -10.04
CA LEU A 189 -16.56 -15.49 -10.88
C LEU A 189 -17.17 -16.70 -10.17
N THR A 190 -16.77 -16.94 -8.92
CA THR A 190 -17.28 -18.07 -8.11
C THR A 190 -18.76 -17.86 -7.76
N GLY A 191 -19.17 -16.63 -7.43
CA GLY A 191 -20.56 -16.30 -7.14
C GLY A 191 -21.46 -16.44 -8.36
N PHE A 192 -21.04 -15.95 -9.53
CA PHE A 192 -21.77 -16.13 -10.77
C PHE A 192 -21.92 -17.62 -11.14
N HIS A 193 -20.86 -18.41 -10.95
CA HIS A 193 -20.92 -19.86 -11.16
C HIS A 193 -21.88 -20.55 -10.17
N ALA A 194 -21.83 -20.20 -8.89
CA ALA A 194 -22.72 -20.75 -7.87
C ALA A 194 -24.20 -20.50 -8.19
N ILE A 195 -24.54 -19.34 -8.77
CA ILE A 195 -25.88 -19.04 -9.26
C ILE A 195 -26.30 -20.02 -10.38
N HIS A 196 -25.39 -20.34 -11.31
CA HIS A 196 -25.68 -21.30 -12.38
C HIS A 196 -25.89 -22.72 -11.86
N VAL A 197 -25.07 -23.16 -10.89
CA VAL A 197 -25.26 -24.45 -10.22
C VAL A 197 -26.62 -24.50 -9.53
N LEU A 198 -27.01 -23.42 -8.82
CA LEU A 198 -28.31 -23.33 -8.17
C LEU A 198 -29.47 -23.40 -9.19
N VAL A 199 -29.38 -22.69 -10.31
CA VAL A 199 -30.37 -22.76 -11.39
C VAL A 199 -30.45 -24.17 -11.96
N GLY A 200 -29.32 -24.84 -12.19
CA GLY A 200 -29.26 -26.23 -12.65
C GLY A 200 -29.90 -27.20 -11.66
N LEU A 201 -29.66 -27.03 -10.36
CA LEU A 201 -30.27 -27.84 -9.31
C LEU A 201 -31.80 -27.64 -9.27
N ILE A 202 -32.30 -26.43 -9.47
CA ILE A 202 -33.73 -26.15 -9.59
C ILE A 202 -34.31 -26.86 -10.81
N ILE A 203 -33.64 -26.78 -11.97
CA ILE A 203 -34.08 -27.46 -13.21
C ILE A 203 -34.18 -28.98 -12.99
N PHE A 204 -33.16 -29.61 -12.38
CA PHE A 204 -33.20 -31.02 -12.06
C PHE A 204 -34.25 -31.37 -11.00
N GLY A 205 -34.40 -30.55 -9.96
CA GLY A 205 -35.44 -30.74 -8.94
C GLY A 205 -36.84 -30.74 -9.56
N LEU A 206 -37.12 -29.82 -10.48
CA LEU A 206 -38.38 -29.77 -11.22
C LEU A 206 -38.55 -30.96 -12.18
N ALA A 207 -37.46 -31.45 -12.77
CA ALA A 207 -37.48 -32.65 -13.62
C ALA A 207 -37.86 -33.91 -12.83
N LEU A 208 -37.33 -34.07 -11.62
CA LEU A 208 -37.60 -35.22 -10.73
C LEU A 208 -39.05 -35.28 -10.25
N MET A 209 -39.75 -34.14 -10.16
CA MET A 209 -41.16 -34.09 -9.76
C MET A 209 -42.14 -34.40 -10.90
N LYS A 210 -41.66 -34.58 -12.14
CA LYS A 210 -42.52 -34.84 -13.31
C LYS A 210 -42.43 -36.28 -13.80
N THR A 211 -43.53 -36.75 -14.37
CA THR A 211 -43.64 -38.07 -15.00
C THR A 211 -42.83 -38.10 -16.30
N LEU A 212 -41.97 -39.10 -16.45
CA LEU A 212 -41.14 -39.27 -17.64
C LEU A 212 -42.02 -39.68 -18.84
N ASP A 213 -42.27 -38.75 -19.75
CA ASP A 213 -42.95 -38.99 -21.04
C ASP A 213 -42.05 -38.57 -22.21
N SER A 214 -42.50 -38.84 -23.44
CA SER A 214 -41.76 -38.49 -24.67
C SER A 214 -41.52 -36.98 -24.84
N LYS A 215 -42.29 -36.11 -24.18
CA LYS A 215 -42.12 -34.65 -24.22
C LYS A 215 -41.08 -34.18 -23.20
N MET A 216 -40.88 -34.92 -22.11
CA MET A 216 -39.82 -34.65 -21.14
C MET A 216 -38.43 -35.05 -21.65
N ALA A 217 -38.32 -35.94 -22.64
CA ALA A 217 -37.04 -36.34 -23.23
C ALA A 217 -36.22 -35.14 -23.73
N VAL A 218 -36.84 -34.25 -24.51
CA VAL A 218 -36.18 -33.04 -25.04
C VAL A 218 -35.78 -32.06 -23.92
N PHE A 219 -36.60 -31.97 -22.87
CA PHE A 219 -36.32 -31.13 -21.70
C PHE A 219 -35.13 -31.67 -20.90
N LEU A 220 -35.06 -32.98 -20.69
CA LEU A 220 -33.95 -33.67 -20.01
C LEU A 220 -32.65 -33.57 -20.79
N GLU A 221 -32.68 -33.71 -22.11
CA GLU A 221 -31.50 -33.49 -22.97
C GLU A 221 -30.97 -32.06 -22.84
N SER A 222 -31.87 -31.08 -22.90
CA SER A 222 -31.50 -29.66 -22.73
C SER A 222 -30.96 -29.35 -21.33
N ALA A 223 -31.57 -29.93 -20.28
CA ALA A 223 -31.12 -29.79 -18.90
C ALA A 223 -29.75 -30.45 -18.67
N GLY A 224 -29.53 -31.63 -19.25
CA GLY A 224 -28.24 -32.32 -19.23
C GLY A 224 -27.15 -31.52 -19.93
N LEU A 225 -27.45 -30.95 -21.11
CA LEU A 225 -26.52 -30.06 -21.82
C LEU A 225 -26.19 -28.80 -21.01
N TYR A 226 -27.19 -28.20 -20.34
CA TYR A 226 -26.96 -27.07 -19.43
C TYR A 226 -26.02 -27.46 -18.27
N TRP A 227 -26.24 -28.61 -17.65
CA TRP A 227 -25.40 -29.08 -16.55
C TRP A 227 -23.96 -29.35 -16.97
N HIS A 228 -23.78 -30.01 -18.12
CA HIS A 228 -22.46 -30.25 -18.68
C HIS A 228 -21.73 -28.95 -19.05
N PHE A 229 -22.45 -27.94 -19.52
CA PHE A 229 -21.87 -26.62 -19.75
C PHE A 229 -21.38 -25.97 -18.45
N VAL A 230 -22.17 -26.02 -17.38
CA VAL A 230 -21.78 -25.50 -16.06
C VAL A 230 -20.53 -26.24 -15.54
N ASP A 231 -20.48 -27.56 -15.64
CA ASP A 231 -19.34 -28.38 -15.24
C ASP A 231 -18.07 -28.05 -16.04
N LEU A 232 -18.21 -27.87 -17.37
CA LEU A 232 -17.09 -27.47 -18.24
C LEU A 232 -16.50 -26.12 -17.80
N VAL A 233 -17.34 -25.12 -17.51
CA VAL A 233 -16.87 -23.81 -17.02
C VAL A 233 -16.10 -23.97 -15.69
N TRP A 234 -16.52 -24.88 -14.81
CA TRP A 234 -15.86 -25.14 -13.54
C TRP A 234 -14.45 -25.74 -13.70
N ILE A 235 -14.28 -26.65 -14.66
CA ILE A 235 -12.98 -27.26 -14.99
C ILE A 235 -11.94 -26.19 -15.40
N PHE A 236 -12.37 -25.09 -16.03
CA PHE A 236 -11.48 -23.96 -16.35
C PHE A 236 -11.31 -22.97 -15.19
N LEU A 237 -12.36 -22.70 -14.41
CA LEU A 237 -12.30 -21.76 -13.29
C LEU A 237 -11.41 -22.26 -12.14
N PHE A 238 -11.49 -23.55 -11.82
CA PHE A 238 -10.73 -24.13 -10.71
C PHE A 238 -9.21 -23.93 -10.85
N PRO A 239 -8.53 -24.35 -11.94
CA PRO A 239 -7.10 -24.11 -12.09
C PRO A 239 -6.78 -22.62 -12.19
N LEU A 240 -7.62 -21.81 -12.84
CA LEU A 240 -7.40 -20.37 -12.99
C LEU A 240 -7.36 -19.62 -11.66
N LEU A 241 -8.20 -20.01 -10.68
CA LEU A 241 -8.28 -19.34 -9.38
C LEU A 241 -7.38 -19.96 -8.31
N TYR A 242 -7.03 -21.24 -8.42
CA TYR A 242 -6.33 -21.99 -7.37
C TYR A 242 -4.91 -22.45 -7.72
N LEU A 243 -4.52 -22.50 -9.01
CA LEU A 243 -3.19 -22.96 -9.44
C LEU A 243 -2.29 -21.86 -10.02
N PHE A 244 -2.84 -20.69 -10.35
CA PHE A 244 -2.12 -19.52 -10.85
C PHE A 244 -2.26 -18.34 -9.89
#